data_AF-A0A3D3UMX1-F1
#
_entry.id   AF-A0A3D3UMX1-F1
#
_cell.length_a   1.000
_cell.length_b   1.000
_cell.length_c   1.000
_cell.angle_alpha   90.00
_cell.angle_beta   90.00
_cell.angle_gamma   90.00
#
_symmetry.space_group_name_H-M   'P 1'
#
loop_
_entity.id
_entity.type
_entity.pdbx_description
1 polymer ?
#
loop_
_entity_poly.entity_id
_entity_poly.type
_entity_poly.pdbx_seq_one_letter_code
_entity_poly.pdbx_strand_id
1 'polypeptide(L)'
;MLVCVLFVPALSGCRNSAGNKRAIEVIIDGDGQFPDFLVGTWRADEGGWEFVFEPDGSISSAIISLGRTRMQPGRVTTVPTQLGGEGVYKPGTWTVQYSQESRELIVEIVIDQFRVELGDNILHGRSRDFFIGSISKDGQLWWAERLSFPEYVVNTQKYHDFKLPFDPEGNPGEGLLFQKVPESE
;
A
#
# COMPACT_ATOMS: atom_id res chain seq x y z
N MET A 1 45.08 55.38 8.84
CA MET A 1 44.98 53.92 8.69
C MET A 1 43.54 53.60 8.29
N LEU A 2 43.33 53.24 7.03
CA LEU A 2 42.02 52.96 6.43
C LEU A 2 41.70 51.48 6.68
N VAL A 3 40.65 51.17 7.43
CA VAL A 3 40.22 49.78 7.70
C VAL A 3 39.12 49.43 6.71
N CYS A 4 39.48 48.69 5.66
CA CYS A 4 38.54 48.09 4.72
C CYS A 4 37.84 46.90 5.38
N VAL A 5 36.57 47.06 5.76
CA VAL A 5 35.70 45.95 6.18
C VAL A 5 35.16 45.28 4.92
N LEU A 6 35.74 44.12 4.59
CA LEU A 6 35.24 43.21 3.55
C LEU A 6 33.95 42.55 4.04
N PHE A 7 32.81 43.01 3.53
CA PHE A 7 31.53 42.32 3.65
C PHE A 7 31.54 41.08 2.75
N VAL A 8 31.57 39.89 3.36
CA VAL A 8 31.40 38.62 2.66
C VAL A 8 29.89 38.39 2.49
N PRO A 9 29.36 38.27 1.26
CA PRO A 9 27.96 37.92 1.06
C PRO A 9 27.76 36.45 1.45
N ALA A 10 26.97 36.22 2.50
CA ALA A 10 26.48 34.90 2.85
C ALA A 10 25.57 34.40 1.73
N LEU A 11 26.03 33.41 0.97
CA LEU A 11 25.21 32.62 0.07
C LEU A 11 24.24 31.80 0.93
N SER A 12 23.05 32.35 1.16
CA SER A 12 21.92 31.62 1.74
C SER A 12 21.59 30.46 0.81
N GLY A 13 22.06 29.26 1.16
CA GLY A 13 21.80 28.04 0.42
C GLY A 13 20.29 27.78 0.35
N CYS A 14 19.76 27.73 -0.87
CA CYS A 14 18.50 27.05 -1.14
C CYS A 14 18.65 25.59 -0.72
N ARG A 15 18.20 25.27 0.49
CA ARG A 15 17.89 23.89 0.87
C ARG A 15 16.69 23.46 0.03
N ASN A 16 16.95 22.90 -1.15
CA ASN A 16 15.99 22.04 -1.82
C ASN A 16 15.75 20.87 -0.86
N SER A 17 14.72 20.96 -0.02
CA SER A 17 14.06 19.78 0.52
C SER A 17 13.54 19.00 -0.68
N ALA A 18 14.38 18.13 -1.22
CA ALA A 18 13.93 17.01 -2.03
C ALA A 18 12.87 16.31 -1.18
N GLY A 19 11.61 16.56 -1.55
CA GLY A 19 10.43 16.35 -0.74
C GLY A 19 10.42 14.94 -0.18
N ASN A 20 10.25 14.86 1.15
CA ASN A 20 9.89 13.63 1.82
C ASN A 20 8.46 13.28 1.35
N LYS A 21 8.34 12.65 0.18
CA LYS A 21 7.06 12.13 -0.30
C LYS A 21 6.54 11.19 0.78
N ARG A 22 5.37 11.50 1.32
CA ARG A 22 4.75 10.67 2.36
C ARG A 22 4.55 9.27 1.79
N ALA A 23 4.84 8.26 2.61
CA ALA A 23 4.60 6.87 2.25
C ALA A 23 3.10 6.55 2.09
N ILE A 24 2.25 7.40 2.69
CA ILE A 24 0.80 7.29 2.67
C ILE A 24 0.21 8.68 2.42
N GLU A 25 -0.78 8.73 1.53
CA GLU A 25 -1.63 9.88 1.29
C GLU A 25 -3.03 9.61 1.84
N VAL A 26 -3.57 10.55 2.62
CA VAL A 26 -4.90 10.44 3.22
C VAL A 26 -5.73 11.63 2.74
N ILE A 27 -6.89 11.34 2.16
CA ILE A 27 -7.82 12.32 1.59
C ILE A 27 -9.18 12.10 2.26
N ILE A 28 -9.69 13.11 2.96
CA ILE A 28 -11.02 13.06 3.55
C ILE A 28 -11.88 14.08 2.81
N ASP A 29 -12.97 13.62 2.21
CA ASP A 29 -13.88 14.54 1.52
C ASP A 29 -14.65 15.38 2.55
N GLY A 30 -14.60 16.70 2.37
CA GLY A 30 -15.12 17.70 3.30
C GLY A 30 -14.07 18.20 4.29
N ASP A 31 -14.51 18.97 5.30
CA ASP A 31 -13.63 19.55 6.33
C ASP A 31 -13.42 18.61 7.54
N GLY A 32 -13.56 17.31 7.32
CA GLY A 32 -13.65 16.29 8.36
C GLY A 32 -12.30 15.67 8.76
N GLN A 33 -12.30 14.99 9.92
CA GLN A 33 -11.23 14.09 10.33
C GLN A 33 -11.52 12.66 9.85
N PHE A 34 -10.50 11.80 9.84
CA PHE A 34 -10.70 10.37 9.63
C PHE A 34 -11.57 9.81 10.77
N PRO A 35 -12.69 9.13 10.49
CA PRO A 35 -13.60 8.72 11.54
C PRO A 35 -13.03 7.65 12.48
N ASP A 36 -13.22 7.83 13.79
CA ASP A 36 -12.78 6.87 14.82
C ASP A 36 -13.29 5.44 14.59
N PHE A 37 -14.49 5.28 14.02
CA PHE A 37 -15.04 3.95 13.75
C PHE A 37 -14.27 3.19 12.65
N LEU A 38 -13.44 3.86 11.83
CA LEU A 38 -12.57 3.21 10.86
C LEU A 38 -11.21 2.81 11.43
N VAL A 39 -10.78 3.42 12.53
CA VAL A 39 -9.52 3.13 13.19
C VAL A 39 -9.51 1.68 13.69
N GLY A 40 -8.38 0.99 13.52
CA GLY A 40 -8.19 -0.38 13.97
C GLY A 40 -7.95 -1.36 12.82
N THR A 41 -8.05 -2.66 13.15
CA THR A 41 -7.75 -3.74 12.21
C THR A 41 -8.99 -4.18 11.46
N TRP A 42 -8.89 -4.25 10.13
CA TRP A 42 -9.93 -4.75 9.23
C TRP A 42 -9.41 -5.97 8.49
N ARG A 43 -10.14 -7.08 8.55
CA ARG A 43 -9.75 -8.34 7.92
C ARG A 43 -10.81 -8.78 6.92
N ALA A 44 -10.37 -9.09 5.70
CA ALA A 44 -11.24 -9.70 4.71
C ALA A 44 -11.60 -11.13 5.12
N ASP A 45 -12.85 -11.52 4.91
CA ASP A 45 -13.34 -12.88 5.13
C ASP A 45 -12.69 -13.90 4.16
N GLU A 46 -12.40 -13.47 2.94
CA GLU A 46 -11.65 -14.22 1.94
C GLU A 46 -10.54 -13.38 1.30
N GLY A 47 -9.76 -13.98 0.40
CA GLY A 47 -8.63 -13.30 -0.24
C GLY A 47 -7.46 -12.95 0.71
N GLY A 48 -7.68 -13.03 2.04
CA GLY A 48 -6.80 -12.87 3.20
C GLY A 48 -6.01 -11.56 3.24
N TRP A 49 -6.70 -10.49 2.88
CA TRP A 49 -6.27 -9.12 3.10
C TRP A 49 -6.53 -8.70 4.56
N GLU A 50 -5.65 -7.87 5.08
CA GLU A 50 -5.84 -7.19 6.36
C GLU A 50 -5.28 -5.77 6.26
N PHE A 51 -5.95 -4.80 6.87
CA PHE A 51 -5.49 -3.42 6.99
C PHE A 51 -5.51 -3.00 8.45
N VAL A 52 -4.54 -2.18 8.85
CA VAL A 52 -4.54 -1.51 10.15
C VAL A 52 -4.57 -0.01 9.91
N PHE A 53 -5.71 0.63 10.17
CA PHE A 53 -5.87 2.07 10.07
C PHE A 53 -5.57 2.76 11.40
N GLU A 54 -4.82 3.84 11.32
CA GLU A 54 -4.46 4.71 12.44
C GLU A 54 -5.45 5.88 12.57
N PRO A 55 -5.46 6.62 13.71
CA PRO A 55 -6.36 7.76 13.93
C PRO A 55 -6.27 8.88 12.89
N ASP A 56 -5.14 9.01 12.19
CA ASP A 56 -4.95 10.00 11.13
C ASP A 56 -5.42 9.51 9.74
N GLY A 57 -5.99 8.30 9.66
CA GLY A 57 -6.44 7.65 8.43
C GLY A 57 -5.33 6.96 7.65
N SER A 58 -4.10 7.00 8.14
CA SER A 58 -2.99 6.28 7.51
C SER A 58 -3.10 4.76 7.78
N ILE A 59 -2.48 3.96 6.92
CA ILE A 59 -2.37 2.51 7.11
C ILE A 59 -1.01 2.19 7.73
N SER A 60 -0.95 1.67 8.95
CA SER A 60 0.33 1.29 9.56
C SER A 60 0.85 -0.06 9.07
N SER A 61 -0.04 -0.96 8.67
CA SER A 61 0.33 -2.21 7.99
C SER A 61 -0.81 -2.79 7.14
N ALA A 62 -0.44 -3.57 6.12
CA ALA A 62 -1.36 -4.36 5.33
C ALA A 62 -0.84 -5.78 5.15
N ILE A 63 -1.69 -6.81 5.26
CA ILE A 63 -1.38 -8.16 4.79
C ILE A 63 -1.86 -8.27 3.35
N ILE A 64 -0.94 -8.58 2.44
CA ILE A 64 -1.26 -8.77 1.02
C ILE A 64 -1.57 -10.23 0.71
N SER A 65 -2.34 -10.47 -0.36
CA SER A 65 -2.67 -11.83 -0.81
C SER A 65 -1.44 -12.62 -1.27
N LEU A 66 -0.45 -11.94 -1.89
CA LEU A 66 0.79 -12.56 -2.37
C LEU A 66 1.69 -12.99 -1.20
N GLY A 67 1.59 -14.25 -0.82
CA GLY A 67 2.42 -14.86 0.23
C GLY A 67 1.96 -14.58 1.66
N ARG A 68 0.78 -13.96 1.86
CA ARG A 68 0.25 -13.57 3.19
C ARG A 68 1.24 -12.70 3.96
N THR A 69 1.97 -11.86 3.25
CA THR A 69 3.05 -11.04 3.82
C THR A 69 2.48 -9.76 4.41
N ARG A 70 2.83 -9.46 5.66
CA ARG A 70 2.57 -8.16 6.29
C ARG A 70 3.59 -7.13 5.77
N MET A 71 3.11 -6.12 5.07
CA MET A 71 3.89 -4.99 4.60
C MET A 71 3.62 -3.74 5.46
N GLN A 72 4.61 -2.85 5.50
CA GLN A 72 4.51 -1.54 6.14
C GLN A 72 4.88 -0.45 5.12
N PRO A 73 4.17 0.69 5.06
CA PRO A 73 4.50 1.77 4.12
C PRO A 73 5.92 2.28 4.25
N GLY A 74 6.57 2.54 3.12
CA GLY A 74 7.93 3.06 3.06
C GLY A 74 9.03 2.09 3.50
N ARG A 75 8.69 0.84 3.87
CA ARG A 75 9.66 -0.14 4.36
C ARG A 75 9.71 -1.39 3.46
N VAL A 76 10.91 -1.72 2.98
CA VAL A 76 11.15 -2.99 2.28
C VAL A 76 10.95 -4.15 3.26
N THR A 77 10.15 -5.12 2.86
CA THR A 77 9.86 -6.34 3.63
C THR A 77 10.54 -7.52 2.96
N THR A 78 11.34 -8.28 3.71
CA THR A 78 11.95 -9.53 3.26
C THR A 78 11.43 -10.67 4.13
N VAL A 79 10.94 -11.74 3.50
CA VAL A 79 10.43 -12.94 4.17
C VAL A 79 11.01 -14.21 3.53
N PRO A 80 11.28 -15.27 4.30
CA PRO A 80 11.67 -16.55 3.73
C PRO A 80 10.51 -17.17 2.94
N THR A 81 10.80 -17.82 1.81
CA THR A 81 9.79 -18.56 1.03
C THR A 81 9.74 -20.04 1.45
N GLN A 82 8.60 -20.70 1.21
CA GLN A 82 8.42 -22.11 1.60
C GLN A 82 9.33 -23.08 0.81
N LEU A 83 9.75 -22.69 -0.40
CA LEU A 83 10.58 -23.52 -1.28
C LEU A 83 12.08 -23.23 -1.13
N GLY A 84 12.47 -22.48 -0.09
CA GLY A 84 13.82 -21.95 0.06
C GLY A 84 14.02 -20.69 -0.78
N GLY A 85 14.78 -19.75 -0.22
CA GLY A 85 14.98 -18.42 -0.80
C GLY A 85 14.18 -17.33 -0.10
N GLU A 86 14.06 -16.18 -0.76
CA GLU A 86 13.46 -14.96 -0.20
C GLU A 86 12.38 -14.34 -1.08
N GLY A 87 11.36 -13.78 -0.42
CA GLY A 87 10.39 -12.85 -0.96
C GLY A 87 10.72 -11.44 -0.49
N VAL A 88 10.99 -10.53 -1.43
CA VAL A 88 11.31 -9.12 -1.18
C VAL A 88 10.20 -8.26 -1.75
N TYR A 89 9.65 -7.37 -0.94
CA TYR A 89 8.51 -6.52 -1.28
C TYR A 89 8.85 -5.06 -0.94
N LYS A 90 8.78 -4.19 -1.95
CA LYS A 90 8.97 -2.75 -1.81
C LYS A 90 7.62 -2.05 -2.01
N PRO A 91 7.06 -1.43 -0.96
CA PRO A 91 5.84 -0.64 -1.09
C PRO A 91 6.10 0.63 -1.91
N GLY A 92 5.11 1.03 -2.70
CA GLY A 92 5.00 2.39 -3.22
C GLY A 92 4.29 3.31 -2.22
N THR A 93 3.77 4.44 -2.69
CA THR A 93 2.85 5.28 -1.90
C THR A 93 1.48 4.62 -1.87
N TRP A 94 0.89 4.51 -0.67
CA TRP A 94 -0.49 4.03 -0.51
C TRP A 94 -1.43 5.22 -0.35
N THR A 95 -2.70 5.04 -0.71
CA THR A 95 -3.70 6.10 -0.64
C THR A 95 -4.92 5.60 0.15
N VAL A 96 -5.43 6.43 1.06
CA VAL A 96 -6.72 6.23 1.72
C VAL A 96 -7.60 7.43 1.39
N GLN A 97 -8.78 7.18 0.84
CA GLN A 97 -9.79 8.21 0.63
C GLN A 97 -11.08 7.83 1.34
N TYR A 98 -11.70 8.78 2.03
CA TYR A 98 -12.97 8.54 2.70
C TYR A 98 -13.95 9.69 2.50
N SER A 99 -15.17 9.35 2.08
CA SER A 99 -16.28 10.30 1.96
C SER A 99 -17.27 10.15 3.10
N GLN A 100 -17.46 11.22 3.88
CA GLN A 100 -18.44 11.20 4.97
C GLN A 100 -19.89 11.11 4.47
N GLU A 101 -20.17 11.72 3.33
CA GLU A 101 -21.52 11.79 2.75
C GLU A 101 -22.00 10.42 2.28
N SER A 102 -21.17 9.69 1.53
CA SER A 102 -21.51 8.36 1.00
C SER A 102 -21.11 7.21 1.92
N ARG A 103 -20.30 7.48 2.97
CA ARG A 103 -19.59 6.47 3.78
C ARG A 103 -18.75 5.52 2.95
N GLU A 104 -18.24 5.97 1.81
CA GLU A 104 -17.37 5.20 0.94
C GLU A 104 -15.92 5.32 1.38
N LEU A 105 -15.24 4.18 1.46
CA LEU A 105 -13.81 4.05 1.73
C LEU A 105 -13.13 3.50 0.47
N ILE A 106 -12.09 4.20 0.02
CA ILE A 106 -11.21 3.79 -1.07
C ILE A 106 -9.81 3.60 -0.51
N VAL A 107 -9.22 2.43 -0.75
CA VAL A 107 -7.83 2.13 -0.40
C VAL A 107 -7.07 1.74 -1.66
N GLU A 108 -5.96 2.41 -1.94
CA GLU A 108 -5.00 2.02 -2.96
C GLU A 108 -3.74 1.46 -2.28
N ILE A 109 -3.43 0.19 -2.57
CA ILE A 109 -2.19 -0.46 -2.18
C ILE A 109 -1.30 -0.57 -3.41
N VAL A 110 -0.12 0.04 -3.33
CA VAL A 110 0.90 -0.01 -4.37
C VAL A 110 2.07 -0.86 -3.90
N ILE A 111 2.41 -1.87 -4.68
CA ILE A 111 3.67 -2.61 -4.57
C ILE A 111 4.53 -2.19 -5.77
N ASP A 112 5.45 -1.25 -5.54
CA ASP A 112 6.34 -0.71 -6.58
C ASP A 112 7.21 -1.81 -7.21
N GLN A 113 7.65 -2.74 -6.36
CA GLN A 113 8.45 -3.88 -6.78
C GLN A 113 8.27 -5.04 -5.82
N PHE A 114 8.09 -6.24 -6.33
CA PHE A 114 8.32 -7.47 -5.57
C PHE A 114 9.22 -8.42 -6.36
N ARG A 115 9.87 -9.32 -5.63
CA ARG A 115 10.62 -10.46 -6.15
C ARG A 115 10.46 -11.62 -5.18
N VAL A 116 10.02 -12.77 -5.67
CA VAL A 116 9.77 -13.98 -4.89
C VAL A 116 10.52 -15.14 -5.53
N GLU A 117 11.37 -15.79 -4.74
CA GLU A 117 12.06 -17.02 -5.13
C GLU A 117 11.16 -18.24 -4.89
N LEU A 118 10.96 -19.03 -5.94
CA LEU A 118 10.10 -20.21 -5.97
C LEU A 118 10.93 -21.41 -6.44
N GLY A 119 11.78 -21.91 -5.55
CA GLY A 119 12.81 -22.90 -5.89
C GLY A 119 13.82 -22.29 -6.86
N ASP A 120 14.05 -22.94 -8.00
CA ASP A 120 14.95 -22.44 -9.06
C ASP A 120 14.34 -21.34 -9.94
N ASN A 121 13.08 -20.95 -9.67
CA ASN A 121 12.37 -19.93 -10.45
C ASN A 121 12.24 -18.63 -9.65
N ILE A 122 12.06 -17.52 -10.37
CA ILE A 122 11.83 -16.21 -9.77
C ILE A 122 10.57 -15.61 -10.39
N LEU A 123 9.66 -15.14 -9.53
CA LEU A 123 8.53 -14.30 -9.91
C LEU A 123 8.81 -12.89 -9.42
N HIS A 124 8.77 -11.89 -10.29
CA HIS A 124 8.94 -10.50 -9.88
C HIS A 124 7.99 -9.60 -10.66
N GLY A 125 7.82 -8.37 -10.19
CA GLY A 125 6.81 -7.52 -10.77
C GLY A 125 6.44 -6.33 -9.91
N ARG A 126 5.26 -5.80 -10.17
CA ARG A 126 4.60 -4.72 -9.41
C ARG A 126 3.10 -4.95 -9.40
N SER A 127 2.39 -4.34 -8.47
CA SER A 127 0.92 -4.34 -8.50
C SER A 127 0.34 -3.04 -7.96
N ARG A 128 -0.89 -2.78 -8.39
CA ARG A 128 -1.79 -1.81 -7.76
C ARG A 128 -3.11 -2.49 -7.49
N ASP A 129 -3.58 -2.38 -6.26
CA ASP A 129 -4.83 -2.93 -5.80
C ASP A 129 -5.69 -1.79 -5.25
N PHE A 130 -6.90 -1.64 -5.77
CA PHE A 130 -7.91 -0.70 -5.27
C PHE A 130 -8.99 -1.49 -4.55
N PHE A 131 -9.40 -1.02 -3.37
CA PHE A 131 -10.51 -1.54 -2.59
C PHE A 131 -11.51 -0.42 -2.42
N ILE A 132 -12.70 -0.57 -2.98
CA ILE A 132 -13.69 0.52 -3.07
C ILE A 132 -15.02 0.03 -2.51
N GLY A 133 -15.57 0.73 -1.54
CA GLY A 133 -16.98 0.52 -1.18
C GLY A 133 -17.39 1.10 0.16
N SER A 134 -18.66 0.87 0.51
CA SER A 134 -19.29 1.54 1.64
C SER A 134 -19.09 0.82 2.97
N ILE A 135 -18.96 1.61 4.03
CA ILE A 135 -18.90 1.16 5.41
C ILE A 135 -20.31 1.08 5.98
N SER A 136 -20.64 -0.05 6.61
CA SER A 136 -21.92 -0.26 7.28
C SER A 136 -22.22 0.84 8.31
N LYS A 137 -23.50 1.04 8.61
CA LYS A 137 -23.94 2.11 9.52
C LYS A 137 -23.37 1.97 10.94
N ASP A 138 -23.15 0.74 11.40
CA ASP A 138 -22.54 0.41 12.69
C ASP A 138 -21.00 0.45 12.69
N GLY A 139 -20.37 0.70 11.53
CA GLY A 139 -18.92 0.78 11.39
C GLY A 139 -18.20 -0.55 11.57
N GLN A 140 -18.89 -1.69 11.45
CA GLN A 140 -18.31 -3.02 11.67
C GLN A 140 -17.95 -3.77 10.38
N LEU A 141 -18.61 -3.44 9.27
CA LEU A 141 -18.49 -4.14 8.00
C LEU A 141 -18.13 -3.16 6.88
N TRP A 142 -17.29 -3.61 5.96
CA TRP A 142 -16.91 -2.88 4.76
C TRP A 142 -17.00 -3.82 3.56
N TRP A 143 -17.96 -3.55 2.68
CA TRP A 143 -18.13 -4.29 1.43
C TRP A 143 -17.31 -3.61 0.35
N ALA A 144 -16.18 -4.19 -0.01
CA ALA A 144 -15.23 -3.61 -0.96
C ALA A 144 -15.22 -4.39 -2.26
N GLU A 145 -15.32 -3.70 -3.40
CA GLU A 145 -14.89 -4.24 -4.69
C GLU A 145 -13.37 -4.06 -4.81
N ARG A 146 -12.66 -5.16 -5.07
CA ARG A 146 -11.23 -5.16 -5.35
C ARG A 146 -10.98 -5.14 -6.85
N LEU A 147 -10.22 -4.13 -7.30
CA LEU A 147 -9.68 -4.05 -8.66
C LEU A 147 -8.16 -4.16 -8.59
N SER A 148 -7.58 -5.10 -9.34
CA SER A 148 -6.16 -5.41 -9.27
C SER A 148 -5.48 -5.30 -10.64
N PHE A 149 -4.32 -4.65 -10.67
CA PHE A 149 -3.54 -4.39 -11.87
C PHE A 149 -2.10 -4.88 -11.68
N PRO A 150 -1.86 -6.21 -11.68
CA PRO A 150 -0.53 -6.76 -11.50
C PRO A 150 0.23 -6.80 -12.82
N GLU A 151 1.55 -6.61 -12.74
CA GLU A 151 2.48 -6.96 -13.81
C GLU A 151 3.44 -8.02 -13.29
N TYR A 152 3.35 -9.22 -13.86
CA TYR A 152 4.19 -10.35 -13.50
C TYR A 152 5.24 -10.63 -14.56
N VAL A 153 6.46 -10.87 -14.12
CA VAL A 153 7.59 -11.32 -14.93
C VAL A 153 8.15 -12.58 -14.27
N VAL A 154 8.30 -13.63 -15.07
CA VAL A 154 8.83 -14.92 -14.61
C VAL A 154 10.19 -15.19 -15.21
N ASN A 155 11.06 -15.73 -14.36
CA ASN A 155 12.36 -16.26 -14.70
C ASN A 155 12.37 -17.74 -14.33
N THR A 156 12.56 -18.59 -15.33
CA THR A 156 12.59 -20.05 -15.23
C THR A 156 13.74 -20.59 -16.07
N GLN A 157 13.99 -21.91 -16.03
CA GLN A 157 15.00 -22.53 -16.92
C GLN A 157 14.71 -22.34 -18.42
N LYS A 158 13.42 -22.20 -18.80
CA LYS A 158 13.00 -22.09 -20.21
C LYS A 158 12.76 -20.64 -20.65
N TYR A 159 12.39 -19.78 -19.71
CA TYR A 159 11.94 -18.42 -19.97
C TYR A 159 12.70 -17.44 -19.10
N HIS A 160 13.39 -16.48 -19.73
CA HIS A 160 14.07 -15.39 -19.04
C HIS A 160 13.29 -14.09 -19.22
N ASP A 161 13.05 -13.38 -18.12
CA ASP A 161 12.31 -12.12 -18.06
C ASP A 161 10.99 -12.14 -18.86
N PHE A 162 10.29 -13.27 -18.82
CA PHE A 162 9.07 -13.45 -19.59
C PHE A 162 7.91 -12.75 -18.86
N LYS A 163 7.42 -11.66 -19.45
CA LYS A 163 6.24 -10.97 -18.95
C LYS A 163 5.00 -11.83 -19.19
N LEU A 164 4.30 -12.20 -18.12
CA LEU A 164 3.04 -12.91 -18.22
C LEU A 164 1.99 -12.00 -18.90
N PRO A 165 1.19 -12.52 -19.83
CA PRO A 165 0.13 -11.74 -20.44
C PRO A 165 -0.86 -11.27 -19.37
N PHE A 166 -1.22 -10.00 -19.41
CA PHE A 166 -2.31 -9.46 -18.61
C PHE A 166 -3.58 -9.52 -19.46
N ASP A 167 -4.53 -10.33 -19.03
CA ASP A 167 -5.86 -10.36 -19.60
C ASP A 167 -6.76 -9.43 -18.79
N PRO A 168 -7.21 -8.28 -19.33
CA PRO A 168 -8.10 -7.36 -18.63
C PRO A 168 -9.47 -7.99 -18.31
N GLU A 169 -9.90 -9.00 -19.07
CA GLU A 169 -11.13 -9.76 -18.76
C GLU A 169 -10.86 -10.89 -17.75
N GLY A 170 -9.59 -11.27 -17.58
CA GLY A 170 -9.14 -12.34 -16.69
C GLY A 170 -9.02 -11.93 -15.22
N ASN A 171 -9.27 -10.66 -14.87
CA ASN A 171 -9.27 -10.19 -13.49
C ASN A 171 -10.55 -9.39 -13.17
N PRO A 172 -11.72 -10.05 -13.14
CA PRO A 172 -12.97 -9.39 -12.77
C PRO A 172 -12.87 -8.81 -11.35
N GLY A 173 -13.62 -7.75 -11.09
CA GLY A 173 -13.73 -7.20 -9.75
C GLY A 173 -14.13 -8.28 -8.74
N GLU A 174 -13.42 -8.34 -7.62
CA GLU A 174 -13.64 -9.31 -6.54
C GLU A 174 -14.33 -8.59 -5.38
N GLY A 175 -15.55 -9.00 -5.04
CA GLY A 175 -16.25 -8.47 -3.86
C GLY A 175 -15.70 -9.11 -2.59
N LEU A 176 -15.15 -8.32 -1.68
CA LEU A 176 -14.61 -8.75 -0.39
C LEU A 176 -15.38 -8.13 0.76
N LEU A 177 -15.69 -8.93 1.78
CA LEU A 177 -16.23 -8.42 3.04
C LEU A 177 -15.11 -8.27 4.05
N PHE A 178 -14.80 -7.03 4.42
CA PHE A 178 -13.94 -6.74 5.54
C PHE A 178 -14.75 -6.59 6.82
N GLN A 179 -14.27 -7.25 7.87
CA GLN A 179 -14.81 -7.15 9.22
C GLN A 179 -13.81 -6.48 10.12
N LYS A 180 -14.30 -5.58 10.98
CA LYS A 180 -13.48 -4.99 12.02
C LYS A 180 -13.13 -6.06 13.06
N VAL A 181 -11.84 -6.25 13.31
CA VAL A 181 -11.36 -7.18 14.33
C VAL A 181 -11.50 -6.49 15.69
N PRO A 182 -12.18 -7.11 16.68
CA PRO A 182 -12.27 -6.56 18.02
C PRO A 182 -10.87 -6.34 18.60
N GLU A 183 -10.66 -5.20 19.27
CA GLU A 183 -9.47 -5.05 20.11
C GLU A 183 -9.55 -6.11 21.21
N SER A 184 -8.60 -7.04 21.21
CA SER A 184 -8.46 -7.99 22.31
C SER A 184 -8.02 -7.22 23.55
N GLU A 185 -8.87 -7.23 24.59
CA GLU A 185 -8.57 -6.70 25.94
C GLU A 185 -7.29 -7.29 26.54
#